data_AF-A0A7S3B7B0-F1
#
_entry.id   AF-A0A7S3B7B0-F1
#
_cell.length_a   1.000
_cell.length_b   1.000
_cell.length_c   1.000
_cell.angle_alpha   90.00
_cell.angle_beta   90.00
_cell.angle_gamma   90.00
#
_symmetry.space_group_name_H-M   'P 1'
#
loop_
_entity.id
_entity.type
_entity.pdbx_description
1 polymer ?
#
loop_
_entity_poly.entity_id
_entity_poly.type
_entity_poly.pdbx_seq_one_letter_code
_entity_poly.pdbx_strand_id
1 'polypeptide(L)'
;IALGLILRLNCMTGLLAAILMAQETSGIFLNYFLLMRHRTPDHWSVKGAFVLFVLCFFVYRITLGTYGTYHYVRHYRNHLPAQVADWQAHLIAAVLVLASLLQWFWGYKILIHLRRVMQPPKAEKLS
;
A
#
# COMPACT_ATOMS: atom_id res chain seq x y z
N ILE A 1 11.95 -0.69 3.50
CA ILE A 1 13.03 -0.78 4.52
C ILE A 1 14.15 0.22 4.22
N ALA A 2 14.81 0.17 3.04
CA ALA A 2 15.89 1.11 2.69
C ALA A 2 15.47 2.60 2.71
N LEU A 3 14.30 2.94 2.16
CA LEU A 3 13.77 4.31 2.19
C LEU A 3 13.51 4.81 3.62
N GLY A 4 13.01 3.93 4.49
CA GLY A 4 12.74 4.25 5.90
C GLY A 4 14.00 4.48 6.73
N LEU A 5 15.12 3.84 6.38
CA LEU A 5 16.42 4.12 6.98
C LEU A 5 16.95 5.49 6.55
N ILE A 6 16.86 5.83 5.27
CA ILE A 6 17.28 7.14 4.74
C ILE A 6 16.49 8.29 5.39
N LEU A 7 15.19 8.10 5.64
CA LEU A 7 14.31 9.09 6.27
C LEU A 7 14.58 9.25 7.77
N ARG A 8 14.79 8.14 8.49
CA ARG A 8 15.14 8.17 9.91
C ARG A 8 16.50 8.81 10.16
N LEU A 9 17.45 8.61 9.25
CA LEU A 9 18.79 9.19 9.34
C LEU A 9 18.81 10.70 9.06
N ASN A 10 17.85 11.22 8.28
CA ASN A 10 17.81 12.65 7.91
C ASN A 10 16.83 13.48 8.77
N CYS A 11 16.24 12.93 9.84
CA CYS A 11 15.22 13.62 10.67
C CYS A 11 14.08 14.26 9.86
N MET A 12 13.83 13.79 8.64
CA MET A 12 12.90 14.40 7.72
C MET A 12 11.60 13.62 7.65
N THR A 13 10.52 14.37 7.86
CA THR A 13 9.12 14.07 7.52
C THR A 13 8.45 12.99 8.37
N GLY A 14 7.93 13.39 9.54
CA GLY A 14 6.98 12.59 10.33
C GLY A 14 5.76 12.12 9.49
N LEU A 15 5.39 12.87 8.45
CA LEU A 15 4.41 12.45 7.44
C LEU A 15 4.77 11.11 6.78
N LEU A 16 6.03 10.92 6.38
CA LEU A 16 6.46 9.72 5.67
C LEU A 16 6.60 8.53 6.62
N ALA A 17 6.98 8.77 7.88
CA ALA A 17 6.92 7.77 8.94
C ALA A 17 5.48 7.32 9.23
N ALA A 18 4.52 8.24 9.28
CA ALA A 18 3.10 7.93 9.45
C ALA A 18 2.55 7.14 8.27
N ILE A 19 2.92 7.50 7.03
CA ILE A 19 2.56 6.74 5.82
C ILE A 19 3.14 5.31 5.87
N LEU A 20 4.39 5.15 6.30
CA LEU A 20 5.00 3.82 6.45
C LEU A 20 4.29 2.99 7.53
N MET A 21 3.94 3.55 8.68
CA MET A 21 3.14 2.83 9.68
C MET A 21 1.75 2.47 9.16
N ALA A 22 1.10 3.36 8.40
CA ALA A 22 -0.18 3.08 7.76
C ALA A 22 -0.09 1.98 6.69
N GLN A 23 1.09 1.77 6.09
CA GLN A 23 1.32 0.65 5.19
C GLN A 23 1.45 -0.69 5.94
N GLU A 24 2.07 -0.69 7.12
CA GLU A 24 2.19 -1.89 7.97
C GLU A 24 0.84 -2.33 8.54
N THR A 25 -0.06 -1.39 8.88
CA THR A 25 -1.40 -1.74 9.39
C THR A 25 -2.24 -2.51 8.37
N SER A 26 -2.08 -2.22 7.07
CA SER A 26 -2.72 -3.03 6.02
C SER A 26 -2.22 -4.48 5.99
N GLY A 27 -0.97 -4.74 6.38
CA GLY A 27 -0.40 -6.09 6.43
C GLY A 27 -1.06 -6.98 7.49
N ILE A 28 -1.54 -6.40 8.59
CA ILE A 28 -2.21 -7.13 9.68
C ILE A 28 -3.47 -7.85 9.17
N PHE A 29 -4.30 -7.16 8.38
CA PHE A 29 -5.52 -7.73 7.82
C PHE A 29 -5.24 -8.82 6.78
N LEU A 30 -4.18 -8.67 5.98
CA LEU A 30 -3.76 -9.69 5.03
C LEU A 30 -3.27 -10.96 5.75
N ASN A 31 -2.50 -10.79 6.82
CA ASN A 31 -1.97 -11.90 7.60
C ASN A 31 -3.09 -12.65 8.32
N TYR A 32 -4.06 -11.91 8.86
CA TYR A 32 -5.30 -12.48 9.41
C TYR A 32 -6.09 -13.27 8.36
N PHE A 33 -6.26 -12.71 7.15
CA PHE A 33 -6.93 -13.41 6.05
C PHE A 33 -6.22 -14.72 5.68
N LEU A 34 -4.90 -14.72 5.56
CA LEU A 34 -4.13 -15.93 5.24
C LEU A 34 -4.26 -17.00 6.33
N LEU A 35 -4.23 -16.60 7.60
CA LEU A 35 -4.36 -17.50 8.73
C LEU A 35 -5.77 -18.11 8.82
N MET A 36 -6.82 -17.30 8.67
CA MET A 36 -8.20 -17.78 8.71
C MET A 36 -8.60 -18.58 7.48
N ARG A 37 -8.03 -18.29 6.30
CA ARG A 37 -8.30 -19.05 5.07
C ARG A 37 -7.89 -20.52 5.20
N HIS A 38 -6.84 -20.82 5.95
CA HIS A 38 -6.39 -22.20 6.14
C HIS A 38 -7.26 -22.98 7.13
N ARG A 39 -7.87 -22.31 8.12
CA ARG A 39 -8.71 -22.95 9.16
C ARG A 39 -10.19 -23.04 8.80
N THR A 40 -10.73 -22.03 8.13
CA THR A 40 -12.18 -21.88 7.88
C THR A 40 -12.39 -21.15 6.55
N PRO A 41 -12.36 -21.87 5.41
CA PRO A 41 -12.30 -21.24 4.09
C PRO A 41 -13.57 -20.49 3.69
N ASP A 42 -14.74 -20.81 4.26
CA ASP A 42 -16.02 -20.25 3.79
C ASP A 42 -16.78 -19.41 4.84
N HIS A 43 -16.13 -19.09 5.97
CA HIS A 43 -16.72 -18.21 6.96
C HIS A 43 -16.83 -16.77 6.43
N TRP A 44 -17.99 -16.13 6.65
CA TRP A 44 -18.27 -14.77 6.22
C TRP A 44 -17.27 -13.74 6.79
N SER A 45 -16.67 -14.02 7.94
CA SER A 45 -15.63 -13.19 8.55
C SER A 45 -14.36 -13.07 7.70
N VAL A 46 -14.01 -14.12 6.94
CA VAL A 46 -12.81 -14.14 6.07
C VAL A 46 -13.03 -13.26 4.84
N LYS A 47 -14.23 -13.31 4.26
CA LYS A 47 -14.65 -12.43 3.15
C LYS A 47 -14.69 -10.97 3.62
N GLY A 48 -15.23 -10.70 4.81
CA GLY A 48 -15.24 -9.38 5.43
C GLY A 48 -13.84 -8.81 5.69
N ALA A 49 -12.93 -9.61 6.26
CA ALA A 49 -11.54 -9.21 6.50
C ALA A 49 -10.79 -8.89 5.19
N PHE A 50 -11.06 -9.64 4.13
CA PHE A 50 -10.47 -9.37 2.81
C PHE A 50 -10.99 -8.05 2.22
N VAL A 51 -12.30 -7.78 2.28
CA VAL A 51 -12.88 -6.51 1.82
C VAL A 51 -12.29 -5.33 2.60
N LEU A 52 -12.18 -5.46 3.93
CA LEU A 52 -11.58 -4.44 4.77
C LEU A 52 -10.11 -4.20 4.41
N PHE A 53 -9.34 -5.27 4.14
CA PHE A 53 -7.98 -5.16 3.62
C PHE A 53 -7.93 -4.38 2.30
N VAL A 54 -8.81 -4.68 1.35
CA VAL A 54 -8.87 -3.95 0.06
C VAL A 54 -9.16 -2.46 0.29
N LEU A 55 -10.14 -2.13 1.12
CA LEU A 55 -10.48 -0.73 1.44
C LEU A 55 -9.29 -0.01 2.07
N CYS A 56 -8.67 -0.59 3.10
CA CYS A 56 -7.47 -0.03 3.70
C CYS A 56 -6.31 0.09 2.70
N PHE A 57 -6.12 -0.87 1.81
CA PHE A 57 -5.09 -0.81 0.78
C PHE A 57 -5.31 0.38 -0.17
N PHE A 58 -6.53 0.57 -0.66
CA PHE A 58 -6.82 1.69 -1.58
C PHE A 58 -6.69 3.05 -0.88
N VAL A 59 -7.27 3.21 0.31
CA VAL A 59 -7.21 4.49 1.04
C VAL A 59 -5.79 4.80 1.49
N TYR A 60 -5.13 3.89 2.21
CA TYR A 60 -3.82 4.18 2.81
C TYR A 60 -2.67 4.02 1.82
N ARG A 61 -2.70 3.07 0.89
CA ARG A 61 -1.57 2.89 -0.05
C ARG A 61 -1.75 3.69 -1.32
N ILE A 62 -2.89 3.59 -1.98
CA ILE A 62 -3.09 4.32 -3.23
C ILE A 62 -3.30 5.81 -2.95
N THR A 63 -4.28 6.21 -2.15
CA THR A 63 -4.55 7.64 -1.96
C THR A 63 -3.39 8.36 -1.26
N LEU A 64 -2.96 7.91 -0.07
CA LEU A 64 -1.86 8.59 0.63
C LEU A 64 -0.50 8.42 -0.07
N GLY A 65 -0.23 7.27 -0.69
CA GLY A 65 1.01 7.06 -1.44
C GLY A 65 1.11 7.96 -2.66
N THR A 66 0.05 8.04 -3.47
CA THR A 66 0.03 8.90 -4.67
C THR A 66 0.02 10.38 -4.28
N TYR A 67 -0.74 10.75 -3.23
CA TYR A 67 -0.74 12.11 -2.70
C TYR A 67 0.61 12.51 -2.11
N GLY A 68 1.26 11.62 -1.36
CA GLY A 68 2.59 11.84 -0.80
C GLY A 68 3.65 12.05 -1.89
N THR A 69 3.65 11.20 -2.93
CA THR A 69 4.53 11.37 -4.09
C THR A 69 4.25 12.68 -4.81
N TYR A 70 2.99 13.02 -5.07
CA TYR A 70 2.61 14.28 -5.70
C TYR A 70 3.06 15.51 -4.89
N HIS A 71 2.80 15.50 -3.59
CA HIS A 71 3.18 16.59 -2.69
C HIS A 71 4.72 16.75 -2.64
N TYR A 72 5.45 15.64 -2.56
CA TYR A 72 6.91 15.63 -2.56
C TYR A 72 7.46 16.18 -3.88
N VAL A 73 6.99 15.71 -5.03
CA VAL A 73 7.44 16.20 -6.34
C VAL A 73 7.16 17.69 -6.52
N ARG A 74 6.02 18.18 -6.04
CA ARG A 74 5.65 19.60 -6.19
C ARG A 74 6.37 20.54 -5.22
N HIS A 75 6.68 20.10 -4.00
CA HIS A 75 7.26 20.94 -2.95
C HIS A 75 8.67 20.50 -2.50
N TYR A 76 9.40 19.72 -3.32
CA TYR A 76 10.71 19.17 -2.92
C TYR A 76 11.72 20.27 -2.53
N ARG A 77 11.74 21.39 -3.26
CA ARG A 77 12.63 22.53 -2.97
C ARG A 77 12.37 23.22 -1.64
N ASN A 78 11.13 23.21 -1.15
CA ASN A 78 10.75 23.95 0.07
C ASN A 78 10.90 23.09 1.34
N HIS A 79 10.91 21.77 1.20
CA HIS A 79 10.94 20.84 2.33
C HIS A 79 12.30 20.17 2.55
N LEU A 80 13.23 20.27 1.60
CA LEU A 80 14.58 19.74 1.76
C LEU A 80 15.48 20.82 2.40
N PRO A 81 16.36 20.45 3.36
CA PRO A 81 17.32 21.39 3.90
C PRO A 81 18.31 21.74 2.79
N ALA A 82 18.78 22.99 2.75
CA ALA A 82 19.72 23.47 1.73
C ALA A 82 21.04 22.67 1.64
N GLN A 83 21.28 21.75 2.59
CA GLN A 83 22.45 20.88 2.67
C GLN A 83 22.31 19.58 1.86
N VAL A 84 21.13 19.23 1.36
CA VAL A 84 20.92 18.00 0.60
C VAL A 84 21.24 18.23 -0.86
N ALA A 85 22.13 17.41 -1.41
CA ALA A 85 22.54 17.50 -2.81
C ALA A 85 21.36 17.20 -3.76
N ASP A 86 21.23 17.98 -4.83
CA ASP A 86 20.10 17.89 -5.77
C ASP A 86 19.92 16.49 -6.38
N TRP A 87 21.00 15.73 -6.56
CA TRP A 87 20.93 14.37 -7.09
C TRP A 87 20.16 13.41 -6.16
N GLN A 88 20.27 13.60 -4.84
CA GLN A 88 19.56 12.77 -3.85
C GLN A 88 18.06 13.04 -3.91
N ALA A 89 17.68 14.31 -4.12
CA ALA A 89 16.29 14.71 -4.25
C ALA A 89 15.62 14.04 -5.45
N HIS A 90 16.29 14.03 -6.61
CA HIS A 90 15.80 13.38 -7.83
C HIS A 90 15.71 11.85 -7.66
N LEU A 91 16.69 11.24 -6.99
CA LEU A 91 16.66 9.80 -6.73
C LEU A 91 15.48 9.42 -5.82
N ILE A 92 15.23 10.17 -4.75
CA ILE A 92 14.08 9.94 -3.87
C ILE A 92 12.78 10.12 -4.64
N ALA A 93 12.66 11.15 -5.48
CA ALA A 93 11.49 11.35 -6.33
C ALA A 93 11.27 10.18 -7.29
N ALA A 94 12.32 9.70 -7.97
CA ALA A 94 12.24 8.55 -8.86
C ALA A 94 11.79 7.28 -8.13
N VAL A 95 12.35 7.01 -6.93
CA VAL A 95 11.96 5.85 -6.12
C VAL A 95 10.51 5.96 -5.63
N LEU A 96 10.04 7.15 -5.24
CA LEU A 96 8.65 7.36 -4.84
C LEU A 96 7.68 7.12 -6.00
N VAL A 97 8.00 7.59 -7.21
CA VAL A 97 7.20 7.33 -8.41
C VAL A 97 7.16 5.84 -8.73
N LEU A 98 8.31 5.16 -8.72
CA LEU A 98 8.37 3.71 -8.91
C LEU A 98 7.55 2.95 -7.86
N ALA A 99 7.62 3.36 -6.60
CA ALA A 99 6.83 2.77 -5.53
C ALA A 99 5.32 2.98 -5.74
N SER A 100 4.88 4.17 -6.17
CA SER A 100 3.48 4.44 -6.51
C SER A 100 3.01 3.59 -7.69
N LEU A 101 3.81 3.45 -8.75
CA LEU A 101 3.47 2.57 -9.89
C LEU A 101 3.33 1.12 -9.46
N LEU A 102 4.25 0.64 -8.61
CA LEU A 102 4.19 -0.71 -8.07
C LEU A 102 2.93 -0.91 -7.22
N GLN A 103 2.57 0.06 -6.38
CA GLN A 103 1.33 0.03 -5.58
C GLN A 103 0.08 -0.05 -6.47
N TRP A 104 0.04 0.68 -7.58
CA TRP A 104 -1.04 0.59 -8.57
C TRP A 104 -1.12 -0.78 -9.23
N PHE A 105 0.02 -1.35 -9.62
CA PHE A 105 0.09 -2.71 -10.17
C PHE A 105 -0.48 -3.76 -9.19
N TRP A 106 -0.10 -3.69 -7.91
CA TRP A 106 -0.64 -4.56 -6.88
C TRP A 106 -2.11 -4.29 -6.60
N GLY A 107 -2.55 -3.04 -6.58
CA GLY A 107 -3.96 -2.67 -6.44
C GLY A 107 -4.84 -3.31 -7.50
N TYR A 108 -4.38 -3.32 -8.76
CA TYR A 108 -5.07 -4.01 -9.86
C TYR A 108 -5.16 -5.52 -9.64
N LYS A 109 -4.07 -6.17 -9.22
CA LYS A 109 -4.08 -7.61 -8.88
C LYS A 109 -5.04 -7.94 -7.73
N ILE A 110 -5.08 -7.09 -6.70
CA ILE A 110 -5.98 -7.23 -5.56
C ILE A 110 -7.44 -7.13 -6.01
N LEU A 111 -7.78 -6.17 -6.89
CA LEU A 111 -9.12 -6.06 -7.46
C LEU A 111 -9.54 -7.29 -8.26
N ILE A 112 -8.64 -7.87 -9.05
CA ILE A 112 -8.91 -9.14 -9.75
C ILE A 112 -9.20 -10.26 -8.74
N HIS A 113 -8.41 -10.34 -7.67
CA HIS A 113 -8.64 -11.32 -6.62
C HIS A 113 -9.96 -11.10 -5.89
N LEU A 114 -10.31 -9.85 -5.59
CA LEU A 114 -11.60 -9.50 -5.01
C LEU A 114 -12.77 -9.95 -5.89
N ARG A 115 -12.70 -9.70 -7.20
CA ARG A 115 -13.71 -10.17 -8.15
C ARG A 115 -13.87 -11.69 -8.12
N ARG A 116 -12.76 -12.45 -8.02
CA ARG A 116 -12.82 -13.91 -7.92
C ARG A 116 -13.44 -14.39 -6.61
N VAL A 117 -13.14 -13.73 -5.49
CA VAL A 117 -13.72 -14.07 -4.17
C VAL A 117 -15.21 -13.75 -4.11
N MET A 118 -15.67 -12.71 -4.83
CA MET A 118 -17.08 -12.34 -4.89
C MET A 118 -17.90 -13.12 -5.93
N GLN A 119 -17.27 -13.89 -6.84
CA GLN A 119 -18.02 -14.71 -7.77
C GLN A 119 -18.71 -15.85 -7.00
N PRO A 120 -20.05 -15.97 -7.10
CA PRO A 120 -20.76 -17.09 -6.49
C PRO A 120 -20.27 -18.41 -7.10
N PRO A 121 -20.28 -19.52 -6.34
CA PRO A 121 -19.93 -20.83 -6.89
C PRO A 121 -20.78 -21.08 -8.13
N LYS A 122 -20.12 -21.39 -9.26
CA LYS A 122 -20.84 -21.79 -10.48
C LYS A 122 -21.69 -22.99 -10.09
N ALA A 123 -23.01 -22.85 -10.18
CA ALA A 123 -23.94 -23.94 -9.96
C ALA A 123 -23.50 -25.12 -10.84
N GLU A 124 -22.91 -26.12 -10.19
CA GLU A 124 -22.56 -27.38 -10.82
C GLU A 124 -23.87 -27.97 -11.29
N LYS A 125 -24.08 -27.97 -12.62
CA LYS A 125 -25.24 -28.60 -13.22
C LYS A 125 -25.13 -30.08 -12.91
N LEU A 126 -25.85 -30.54 -11.88
CA LEU A 126 -26.21 -31.94 -11.69
C LEU A 126 -26.99 -32.36 -12.95
N SER A 127 -26.27 -32.96 -13.90
CA SER A 127 -26.83 -33.66 -15.06
C SER A 127 -26.55 -35.15 -14.92
#